data_AF-A0A1I7W4S6-F1
#
_entry.id   AF-A0A1I7W4S6-F1
#
_cell.length_a   1.000
_cell.length_b   1.000
_cell.length_c   1.000
_cell.angle_alpha   90.00
_cell.angle_beta   90.00
_cell.angle_gamma   90.00
#
_symmetry.space_group_name_H-M   'P 1'
#
loop_
_entity.id
_entity.type
_entity.pdbx_description
1 polymer ?
#
loop_
_entity_poly.entity_id
_entity_poly.type
_entity_poly.pdbx_seq_one_letter_code
_entity_poly.pdbx_strand_id
1 'polypeptide(L)'
;MTATRKFAHLLGCLKGEALEHISDLAVSEENYALAMKNLKERYGDKQRRIMELYTRLQKLDKSERNVVVLLRELLNILSQLKELGENLETNQLWTTITGKLPDYILGNVIKEKLKKPEWTMQDTITFLKEYIKVKDILEVTKQMQEMEIRKNVRHLSKFSSQNAKFKSNSQGMERMTICATRSKPHYGQSYTNRHEERKKRLPCIFCDGNHWNDECDIYPTVKERLEKLKKLGLCELCMRKDHSTTDLCAEIEMLSLRI
;
A
#
# COMPACT_ATOMS: atom_id res chain seq x y z
N MET A 1 6.47 -38.46 -33.75
CA MET A 1 6.85 -37.86 -35.04
C MET A 1 8.36 -38.00 -35.23
N THR A 2 8.81 -38.54 -36.37
CA THR A 2 10.23 -38.64 -36.75
C THR A 2 10.85 -37.25 -36.96
N ALA A 3 12.16 -37.10 -36.82
CA ALA A 3 12.80 -35.79 -36.97
C ALA A 3 12.65 -35.23 -38.41
N THR A 4 12.63 -36.11 -39.41
CA THR A 4 12.31 -35.77 -40.81
C THR A 4 10.93 -35.16 -40.99
N ARG A 5 9.88 -35.70 -40.34
CA ARG A 5 8.53 -35.13 -40.38
C ARG A 5 8.46 -33.77 -39.69
N LYS A 6 9.17 -33.61 -38.56
CA LYS A 6 9.27 -32.32 -37.86
C LYS A 6 9.97 -31.27 -38.73
N PHE A 7 10.98 -31.68 -39.49
CA PHE A 7 11.70 -30.77 -40.37
C PHE A 7 10.88 -30.32 -41.58
N ALA A 8 10.22 -31.26 -42.26
CA ALA A 8 9.30 -30.93 -43.35
C ALA A 8 8.18 -29.98 -42.88
N HIS A 9 7.64 -30.23 -41.68
CA HIS A 9 6.66 -29.34 -41.06
C HIS A 9 7.24 -27.96 -40.74
N LEU A 10 8.45 -27.89 -40.18
CA LEU A 10 9.14 -26.62 -39.88
C LEU A 10 9.32 -25.77 -41.14
N LEU A 11 9.78 -26.36 -42.25
CA LEU A 11 9.91 -25.67 -43.54
C LEU A 11 8.57 -25.10 -44.02
N GLY A 12 7.47 -25.83 -43.85
CA GLY A 12 6.12 -25.36 -44.18
C GLY A 12 5.61 -24.22 -43.29
N CYS A 13 6.17 -24.03 -42.09
CA CYS A 13 5.78 -22.97 -41.17
C CYS A 13 6.59 -21.68 -41.35
N LEU A 14 7.84 -21.78 -41.81
CA LEU A 14 8.73 -20.63 -41.96
C LEU A 14 8.40 -19.83 -43.23
N LYS A 15 8.69 -18.53 -43.19
CA LYS A 15 8.45 -17.59 -44.30
C LYS A 15 9.59 -16.59 -44.39
N GLY A 16 9.80 -16.04 -45.59
CA GLY A 16 10.82 -15.01 -45.85
C GLY A 16 12.23 -15.46 -45.49
N GLU A 17 13.04 -14.54 -44.97
CA GLU A 17 14.46 -14.75 -44.66
C GLU A 17 14.73 -15.94 -43.71
N ALA A 18 13.79 -16.31 -42.85
CA ALA A 18 13.95 -17.45 -41.95
C ALA A 18 13.85 -18.79 -42.69
N LEU A 19 13.00 -18.87 -43.72
CA LEU A 19 12.90 -20.03 -44.59
C LEU A 19 14.11 -20.10 -45.52
N GLU A 20 14.47 -18.99 -46.17
CA GLU A 20 15.63 -18.90 -47.07
C GLU A 20 16.93 -19.34 -46.38
N HIS A 21 17.05 -19.08 -45.07
CA HIS A 21 18.25 -19.44 -44.32
C HIS A 21 18.45 -20.95 -44.13
N ILE A 22 17.39 -21.76 -44.26
CA ILE A 22 17.44 -23.21 -44.04
C ILE A 22 16.80 -24.03 -45.17
N SER A 23 16.34 -23.39 -46.25
CA SER A 23 15.64 -24.04 -47.36
C SER A 23 16.53 -24.97 -48.17
N ASP A 24 17.83 -24.71 -48.21
CA ASP A 24 18.82 -25.48 -48.98
C ASP A 24 19.20 -26.80 -48.29
N LEU A 25 18.76 -27.00 -47.04
CA LEU A 25 19.05 -28.19 -46.26
C LEU A 25 18.07 -29.32 -46.63
N ALA A 26 18.60 -30.46 -47.09
CA ALA A 26 17.80 -31.64 -47.38
C ALA A 26 17.10 -32.17 -46.12
N VAL A 27 15.87 -32.67 -46.24
CA VAL A 27 15.07 -33.17 -45.11
C VAL A 27 15.68 -34.45 -44.53
N SER A 28 16.56 -34.31 -43.55
CA SER A 28 17.19 -35.40 -42.78
C SER A 28 17.18 -35.09 -41.28
N GLU A 29 17.46 -36.08 -40.44
CA GLU A 29 17.52 -35.88 -38.98
C GLU A 29 18.70 -34.98 -38.58
N GLU A 30 19.85 -35.14 -39.22
CA GLU A 30 21.06 -34.33 -39.02
C GLU A 30 20.82 -32.87 -39.40
N ASN A 31 20.20 -32.65 -40.56
CA ASN A 31 19.91 -31.31 -41.07
C ASN A 31 18.81 -30.62 -40.26
N TYR A 32 17.86 -31.36 -39.67
CA TYR A 32 16.90 -30.77 -38.74
C TYR A 32 17.58 -30.17 -37.50
N ALA A 33 18.56 -30.88 -36.92
CA ALA A 33 19.32 -30.39 -35.79
C ALA A 33 20.13 -29.14 -36.16
N LEU A 34 20.76 -29.14 -37.34
CA LEU A 34 21.51 -28.01 -37.88
C LEU A 34 20.60 -26.80 -38.18
N ALA A 35 19.46 -27.01 -38.84
CA ALA A 35 18.48 -25.98 -39.12
C ALA A 35 17.97 -25.30 -37.84
N MET A 36 17.64 -26.11 -36.82
CA MET A 36 17.21 -25.60 -35.52
C MET A 36 18.33 -24.83 -34.80
N LYS A 37 19.59 -25.23 -34.95
CA LYS A 37 20.75 -24.50 -34.42
C LYS A 37 20.89 -23.15 -35.12
N ASN A 38 20.91 -23.12 -36.45
CA ASN A 38 21.07 -21.90 -37.25
C ASN A 38 19.93 -20.90 -37.01
N LEU A 39 18.68 -21.38 -36.94
CA LEU A 39 17.54 -20.53 -36.60
C LEU A 39 17.64 -19.94 -35.20
N LYS A 40 18.09 -20.73 -34.21
CA LYS A 40 18.31 -20.23 -32.85
C LYS A 40 19.47 -19.24 -32.77
N GLU A 41 20.52 -19.44 -33.55
CA GLU A 41 21.67 -18.53 -33.58
C GLU A 41 21.31 -17.20 -34.25
N ARG A 42 20.54 -17.23 -35.34
CA ARG A 42 20.18 -16.02 -36.10
C ARG A 42 18.93 -15.30 -35.58
N TYR A 43 17.93 -16.04 -35.10
CA TYR A 43 16.63 -15.49 -34.68
C TYR A 43 16.30 -15.76 -33.21
N GLY A 44 17.01 -16.67 -32.55
CA GLY A 44 16.92 -16.87 -31.11
C GLY A 44 17.76 -15.83 -30.37
N ASP A 45 17.53 -14.55 -30.65
CA ASP A 45 18.28 -13.40 -30.13
C ASP A 45 18.00 -13.18 -28.63
N LYS A 46 18.49 -14.15 -27.88
CA LYS A 46 18.46 -14.23 -26.43
C LYS A 46 19.11 -12.98 -25.84
N GLN A 47 20.21 -12.51 -26.44
CA GLN A 47 20.94 -11.34 -25.98
C GLN A 47 20.14 -10.05 -26.16
N ARG A 48 19.46 -9.86 -27.29
CA ARG A 48 18.54 -8.72 -27.46
C ARG A 48 17.39 -8.76 -26.47
N ARG A 49 16.82 -9.94 -26.21
CA ARG A 49 15.76 -10.07 -25.20
C ARG A 49 16.27 -9.75 -23.79
N ILE A 50 17.48 -10.21 -23.44
CA ILE A 50 18.15 -9.86 -22.19
C ILE A 50 18.37 -8.34 -22.11
N MET A 51 18.91 -7.72 -23.16
CA MET A 51 19.13 -6.27 -23.24
C MET A 51 17.82 -5.47 -23.07
N GLU A 52 16.74 -5.92 -23.69
CA GLU A 52 15.42 -5.32 -23.53
C GLU A 52 14.91 -5.42 -22.09
N LEU A 53 15.08 -6.59 -21.45
CA LEU A 53 14.73 -6.80 -20.05
C LEU A 53 15.54 -5.90 -19.11
N TYR A 54 16.85 -5.75 -19.32
CA TYR A 54 17.69 -4.82 -18.57
C TYR A 54 17.28 -3.36 -18.81
N THR A 55 16.92 -3.00 -20.04
CA THR A 55 16.39 -1.66 -20.36
C THR A 55 15.09 -1.38 -19.62
N ARG A 56 14.17 -2.36 -19.55
CA ARG A 56 12.92 -2.26 -18.77
C ARG A 56 13.21 -2.16 -17.27
N LEU A 57 14.12 -2.98 -16.77
CA LEU A 57 14.56 -2.96 -15.36
C LEU A 57 15.09 -1.57 -14.98
N GLN A 58 15.92 -0.97 -15.83
CA GLN A 58 16.46 0.37 -15.61
C GLN A 58 15.39 1.47 -15.66
N LYS A 59 14.30 1.27 -16.39
CA LYS A 59 13.17 2.22 -16.48
C LYS A 59 12.18 2.12 -15.34
N LEU A 60 12.28 1.10 -14.47
CA LEU A 60 11.42 1.02 -13.29
C LEU A 60 11.61 2.26 -12.41
N ASP A 61 10.48 2.85 -12.00
CA ASP A 61 10.43 4.05 -11.18
C ASP A 61 10.03 3.69 -9.75
N LYS A 62 10.96 3.81 -8.81
CA LYS A 62 10.71 3.55 -7.38
C LYS A 62 9.69 4.51 -6.76
N SER A 63 9.32 5.59 -7.43
CA SER A 63 8.27 6.52 -7.03
C SER A 63 6.86 6.09 -7.49
N GLU A 64 6.70 4.92 -8.11
CA GLU A 64 5.40 4.34 -8.44
C GLU A 64 4.47 4.31 -7.21
N ARG A 65 3.29 4.94 -7.36
CA ARG A 65 2.29 5.04 -6.29
C ARG A 65 1.78 3.66 -5.90
N ASN A 66 1.62 2.76 -6.88
CA ASN A 66 1.23 1.38 -6.63
C ASN A 66 2.45 0.46 -6.56
N VAL A 67 3.02 0.36 -5.37
CA VAL A 67 4.20 -0.48 -5.15
C VAL A 67 3.99 -1.95 -5.54
N VAL A 68 2.77 -2.48 -5.45
CA VAL A 68 2.48 -3.87 -5.84
C VAL A 68 2.67 -4.06 -7.34
N VAL A 69 2.28 -3.08 -8.16
CA VAL A 69 2.48 -3.10 -9.62
C VAL A 69 3.97 -3.07 -9.94
N LEU A 70 4.73 -2.17 -9.31
CA LEU A 70 6.19 -2.10 -9.46
C LEU A 70 6.86 -3.43 -9.11
N LEU A 71 6.51 -4.03 -7.97
CA LEU A 71 7.12 -5.29 -7.55
C LEU A 71 6.76 -6.45 -8.47
N ARG A 72 5.51 -6.52 -8.96
CA ARG A 72 5.09 -7.56 -9.91
C ARG A 72 5.87 -7.46 -11.22
N GLU A 73 6.06 -6.25 -11.74
CA GLU A 73 6.84 -6.04 -12.96
C GLU A 73 8.32 -6.37 -12.76
N LEU A 74 8.92 -5.95 -11.65
CA LEU A 74 10.27 -6.32 -11.26
C LEU A 74 10.44 -7.86 -11.20
N LEU A 75 9.54 -8.55 -10.50
CA LEU A 75 9.57 -10.00 -10.37
C LEU A 75 9.41 -10.72 -11.72
N ASN A 76 8.54 -10.20 -12.59
CA ASN A 76 8.35 -10.70 -13.95
C ASN A 76 9.65 -10.59 -14.77
N ILE A 77 10.34 -9.45 -14.70
CA ILE A 77 11.64 -9.26 -15.38
C ILE A 77 12.67 -10.25 -14.85
N LEU A 78 12.79 -10.41 -13.52
CA LEU A 78 13.75 -11.34 -12.90
C LEU A 78 13.46 -12.80 -13.28
N SER A 79 12.19 -13.19 -13.34
CA SER A 79 11.79 -14.52 -13.81
C SER A 79 12.20 -14.76 -15.26
N GLN A 80 11.97 -13.79 -16.16
CA GLN A 80 12.37 -13.92 -17.56
C GLN A 80 13.89 -13.95 -17.75
N LEU A 81 14.65 -13.14 -17.00
CA LEU A 81 16.11 -13.20 -17.01
C LEU A 81 16.60 -14.59 -16.57
N LYS A 82 16.01 -15.16 -15.50
CA LYS A 82 16.33 -16.50 -15.03
C LYS A 82 16.01 -17.59 -16.06
N GLU A 83 14.87 -17.50 -16.73
CA GLU A 83 14.47 -18.43 -17.80
C GLU A 83 15.42 -18.37 -19.01
N LEU A 84 15.95 -17.18 -19.28
CA LEU A 84 17.02 -16.98 -20.26
C LEU A 84 18.38 -17.38 -19.67
N GLY A 85 18.48 -17.91 -18.46
CA GLY A 85 19.76 -18.38 -17.90
C GLY A 85 20.76 -17.26 -17.60
N GLU A 86 20.29 -16.04 -17.36
CA GLU A 86 21.12 -14.97 -16.79
C GLU A 86 21.52 -15.29 -15.35
N ASN A 87 22.74 -14.92 -14.98
CA ASN A 87 23.23 -15.09 -13.62
C ASN A 87 22.69 -13.96 -12.73
N LEU A 88 21.72 -14.29 -11.87
CA LEU A 88 21.14 -13.30 -10.99
C LEU A 88 22.05 -12.90 -9.81
N GLU A 89 23.01 -13.73 -9.42
CA GLU A 89 23.83 -13.50 -8.22
C GLU A 89 24.95 -12.45 -8.42
N THR A 90 24.87 -11.65 -9.47
CA THR A 90 25.84 -10.59 -9.74
C THR A 90 25.60 -9.35 -8.88
N ASN A 91 26.68 -8.75 -8.38
CA ASN A 91 26.60 -7.53 -7.57
C ASN A 91 25.98 -6.34 -8.33
N GLN A 92 26.22 -6.24 -9.63
CA GLN A 92 25.64 -5.21 -10.49
C GLN A 92 24.11 -5.35 -10.57
N LEU A 93 23.60 -6.58 -10.71
CA LEU A 93 22.16 -6.80 -10.73
C LEU A 93 21.55 -6.52 -9.36
N TRP A 94 22.18 -6.94 -8.27
CA TRP A 94 21.77 -6.58 -6.91
C TRP A 94 21.64 -5.07 -6.74
N THR A 95 22.68 -4.31 -7.12
CA THR A 95 22.71 -2.83 -7.03
C THR A 95 21.59 -2.21 -7.87
N THR A 96 21.35 -2.74 -9.06
CA THR A 96 20.26 -2.27 -9.93
C THR A 96 18.91 -2.52 -9.28
N ILE A 97 18.62 -3.74 -8.84
CA ILE A 97 17.34 -4.13 -8.23
C ILE A 97 17.07 -3.32 -6.96
N THR A 98 18.04 -3.24 -6.06
CA THR A 98 17.90 -2.48 -4.81
C THR A 98 17.67 -0.99 -5.07
N GLY A 99 18.31 -0.41 -6.10
CA GLY A 99 18.05 0.96 -6.54
C GLY A 99 16.64 1.17 -7.10
N LYS A 100 15.91 0.11 -7.46
CA LYS A 100 14.51 0.16 -7.94
C LYS A 100 13.47 -0.05 -6.86
N LEU A 101 13.88 -0.41 -5.64
CA LEU A 101 12.95 -0.60 -4.54
C LEU A 101 12.73 0.72 -3.79
N PRO A 102 11.49 1.01 -3.36
CA PRO A 102 11.24 2.05 -2.38
C PRO A 102 12.02 1.80 -1.08
N ASP A 103 12.50 2.86 -0.44
CA ASP A 103 13.44 2.77 0.68
C ASP A 103 12.88 1.95 1.86
N TYR A 104 11.57 2.02 2.11
CA TYR A 104 10.92 1.23 3.18
C TYR A 104 10.87 -0.27 2.87
N ILE A 105 10.84 -0.68 1.60
CA ILE A 105 10.94 -2.10 1.21
C ILE A 105 12.39 -2.54 1.28
N LEU A 106 13.29 -1.73 0.73
CA LEU A 106 14.73 -2.00 0.75
C LEU A 106 15.24 -2.18 2.18
N GLY A 107 14.82 -1.32 3.12
CA GLY A 107 15.15 -1.45 4.54
C GLY A 107 14.74 -2.80 5.12
N ASN A 108 13.54 -3.30 4.78
CA ASN A 108 13.08 -4.61 5.23
C ASN A 108 13.89 -5.76 4.59
N VAL A 109 14.21 -5.67 3.29
CA VAL A 109 15.06 -6.66 2.61
C VAL A 109 16.45 -6.71 3.25
N ILE A 110 17.07 -5.56 3.50
CA ILE A 110 18.38 -5.48 4.16
C ILE A 110 18.32 -6.06 5.57
N LYS A 111 17.25 -5.77 6.32
CA LYS A 111 17.05 -6.33 7.67
C LYS A 111 17.02 -7.86 7.64
N GLU A 112 16.31 -8.47 6.70
CA GLU A 112 16.28 -9.94 6.57
C GLU A 112 17.62 -10.49 6.08
N LYS A 113 18.30 -9.79 5.16
CA LYS A 113 19.66 -10.14 4.72
C LYS A 113 20.67 -10.14 5.87
N LEU A 114 20.60 -9.18 6.79
CA LEU A 114 21.51 -9.14 7.95
C LEU A 114 21.31 -10.32 8.92
N LYS A 115 20.13 -10.94 8.93
CA LYS A 115 19.86 -12.14 9.75
C LYS A 115 20.38 -13.42 9.09
N LYS A 116 20.63 -13.42 7.78
CA LYS A 116 21.00 -14.60 7.00
C LYS A 116 22.38 -14.41 6.34
N PRO A 117 23.42 -15.15 6.76
CA PRO A 117 24.77 -14.97 6.22
C PRO A 117 24.88 -15.26 4.72
N GLU A 118 24.07 -16.18 4.18
CA GLU A 118 24.04 -16.56 2.76
C GLU A 118 22.74 -16.10 2.09
N TRP A 119 22.55 -14.78 1.98
CA TRP A 119 21.40 -14.21 1.29
C TRP A 119 21.61 -14.17 -0.23
N THR A 120 20.72 -14.82 -0.96
CA THR A 120 20.74 -14.94 -2.42
C THR A 120 19.72 -14.02 -3.09
N MET A 121 19.83 -13.84 -4.40
CA MET A 121 18.77 -13.21 -5.17
C MET A 121 17.45 -13.97 -5.08
N GLN A 122 17.50 -15.29 -4.95
CA GLN A 122 16.30 -16.09 -4.77
C GLN A 122 15.57 -15.76 -3.46
N ASP A 123 16.30 -15.47 -2.37
CA ASP A 123 15.71 -15.01 -1.11
C ASP A 123 15.03 -13.66 -1.28
N THR A 124 15.66 -12.74 -2.02
CA THR A 124 15.07 -11.44 -2.36
C THR A 124 13.76 -11.60 -3.13
N ILE A 125 13.76 -12.45 -4.16
CA ILE A 125 12.57 -12.76 -4.96
C ILE A 125 11.46 -13.33 -4.06
N THR A 126 11.80 -14.25 -3.15
CA THR A 126 10.84 -14.85 -2.21
C THR A 126 10.25 -13.81 -1.27
N PHE A 127 11.09 -12.98 -0.66
CA PHE A 127 10.67 -11.88 0.21
C PHE A 127 9.70 -10.93 -0.49
N LEU A 128 10.00 -10.51 -1.73
CA LEU A 128 9.13 -9.61 -2.48
C LEU A 128 7.79 -10.26 -2.85
N LYS A 129 7.78 -11.57 -3.17
CA LYS A 129 6.55 -12.33 -3.39
C LYS A 129 5.69 -12.40 -2.13
N GLU A 130 6.30 -12.65 -0.98
CA GLU A 130 5.60 -12.66 0.31
C GLU A 130 5.06 -11.28 0.67
N TYR A 131 5.85 -10.23 0.42
CA TYR A 131 5.41 -8.85 0.61
C TYR A 131 4.14 -8.53 -0.20
N ILE A 132 4.09 -8.91 -1.49
CA ILE A 132 2.89 -8.76 -2.33
C ILE A 132 1.71 -9.54 -1.74
N LYS A 133 1.91 -10.80 -1.34
CA LYS A 133 0.85 -11.62 -0.74
C LYS A 133 0.28 -10.98 0.52
N VAL A 134 1.14 -10.45 1.40
CA VAL A 134 0.71 -9.75 2.62
C VAL A 134 -0.12 -8.51 2.25
N LYS A 135 0.31 -7.72 1.25
CA LYS A 135 -0.46 -6.57 0.78
C LYS A 135 -1.82 -6.95 0.22
N ASP A 136 -1.88 -7.99 -0.61
CA ASP A 136 -3.13 -8.49 -1.19
C ASP A 136 -4.10 -8.98 -0.08
N ILE A 137 -3.60 -9.72 0.92
CA ILE A 137 -4.41 -10.16 2.07
C ILE A 137 -4.94 -8.96 2.88
N LEU A 138 -4.09 -7.98 3.16
CA LEU A 138 -4.48 -6.80 3.92
C LEU A 138 -5.58 -6.00 3.22
N GLU A 139 -5.49 -5.83 1.91
CA GLU A 139 -6.52 -5.16 1.11
C GLU A 139 -7.87 -5.90 1.21
N VAL A 140 -7.87 -7.23 1.08
CA VAL A 140 -9.09 -8.04 1.23
C VAL A 140 -9.67 -7.90 2.64
N THR A 141 -8.83 -7.98 3.69
CA THR A 141 -9.31 -7.86 5.08
C THR A 141 -9.94 -6.50 5.37
N LYS A 142 -9.36 -5.42 4.84
CA LYS A 142 -9.90 -4.07 4.96
C LYS A 142 -11.27 -3.96 4.28
N GLN A 143 -11.40 -4.50 3.07
CA GLN A 143 -12.68 -4.52 2.35
C GLN A 143 -13.75 -5.31 3.10
N MET A 144 -13.39 -6.45 3.70
CA MET A 144 -14.31 -7.24 4.53
C MET A 144 -14.79 -6.46 5.76
N GLN A 145 -13.88 -5.80 6.47
CA GLN A 145 -14.23 -4.95 7.63
C GLN A 145 -15.14 -3.79 7.22
N GLU A 146 -14.85 -3.11 6.11
CA GLU A 146 -15.69 -2.03 5.58
C GLU A 146 -17.09 -2.52 5.20
N MET A 147 -17.21 -3.72 4.59
CA MET A 147 -18.50 -4.33 4.29
C MET A 147 -19.32 -4.64 5.55
N GLU A 148 -18.68 -5.13 6.61
CA GLU A 148 -19.35 -5.45 7.86
C GLU A 148 -19.85 -4.20 8.58
N ILE A 149 -19.05 -3.13 8.61
CA ILE A 149 -19.46 -1.81 9.10
C ILE A 149 -20.69 -1.31 8.32
N ARG A 150 -20.66 -1.41 6.97
CA ARG A 150 -21.80 -1.00 6.12
C ARG A 150 -23.06 -1.81 6.39
N LYS A 151 -22.97 -3.11 6.67
CA LYS A 151 -24.13 -3.95 7.04
C LYS A 151 -24.73 -3.54 8.38
N ASN A 152 -23.90 -3.30 9.38
CA ASN A 152 -24.34 -2.89 10.72
C ASN A 152 -25.04 -1.53 10.71
N VAL A 153 -24.54 -0.56 9.92
CA VAL A 153 -25.20 0.74 9.73
C VAL A 153 -26.57 0.59 9.07
N ARG A 154 -26.72 -0.32 8.08
CA ARG A 154 -28.03 -0.58 7.45
C ARG A 154 -29.03 -1.22 8.42
N HIS A 155 -28.59 -2.10 9.32
CA HIS A 155 -29.46 -2.71 10.34
C HIS A 155 -29.95 -1.70 11.38
N LEU A 156 -29.13 -0.74 11.81
CA LEU A 156 -29.56 0.34 12.71
C LEU A 156 -30.63 1.25 12.08
N SER A 157 -30.49 1.57 10.79
CA SER A 157 -31.46 2.43 10.08
C SER A 157 -32.87 1.84 9.98
N LYS A 158 -33.00 0.50 9.96
CA LYS A 158 -34.30 -0.19 9.94
C LYS A 158 -34.99 -0.21 11.29
N PHE A 159 -34.25 -0.17 12.40
CA PHE A 159 -34.82 -0.08 13.76
C PHE A 159 -35.33 1.32 14.10
N SER A 160 -34.76 2.38 13.51
CA SER A 160 -35.20 3.76 13.76
C SER A 160 -36.53 4.12 13.05
N SER A 161 -36.91 3.37 12.01
CA SER A 161 -38.13 3.63 11.22
C SER A 161 -39.44 3.23 11.93
N GLN A 162 -39.39 2.62 13.12
CA GLN A 162 -40.59 2.24 13.89
C GLN A 162 -41.02 3.29 14.94
N ASN A 163 -40.22 4.33 15.22
CA ASN A 163 -40.55 5.33 16.25
C ASN A 163 -41.06 6.70 15.72
N ALA A 164 -41.29 6.85 14.42
CA ALA A 164 -41.79 8.10 13.83
C ALA A 164 -43.33 8.23 13.88
N LYS A 165 -43.96 7.92 15.02
CA LYS A 165 -45.39 8.19 15.28
C LYS A 165 -45.61 8.77 16.67
N PHE A 166 -45.03 9.92 16.97
CA PHE A 166 -45.54 10.78 18.03
C PHE A 166 -46.01 12.10 17.41
N LYS A 167 -47.33 12.21 17.25
CA LYS A 167 -48.03 13.46 16.92
C LYS A 167 -47.94 14.38 18.14
N SER A 168 -47.31 15.56 18.00
CA SER A 168 -47.60 16.68 18.90
C SER A 168 -48.74 17.50 18.32
N ASN A 169 -49.85 17.51 19.06
CA ASN A 169 -50.99 18.38 18.85
C ASN A 169 -50.84 19.57 19.80
N SER A 170 -50.64 20.78 19.28
CA SER A 170 -50.98 22.01 20.02
C SER A 170 -51.25 23.16 19.04
N GLN A 171 -52.50 23.61 19.08
CA GLN A 171 -53.00 24.79 18.38
C GLN A 171 -52.69 26.05 19.21
N GLY A 172 -52.35 27.14 18.50
CA GLY A 172 -52.69 28.54 18.81
C GLY A 172 -51.93 29.24 19.94
N MET A 173 -51.21 30.34 19.65
CA MET A 173 -51.78 31.70 19.62
C MET A 173 -50.67 32.75 19.36
N GLU A 174 -51.05 33.80 18.64
CA GLU A 174 -50.22 34.88 18.09
C GLU A 174 -49.74 35.95 19.09
N ARG A 175 -48.74 36.72 18.61
CA ARG A 175 -48.59 38.20 18.66
C ARG A 175 -47.64 38.86 19.66
N MET A 176 -47.19 40.02 19.21
CA MET A 176 -45.90 40.71 19.37
C MET A 176 -46.09 42.04 20.10
N THR A 177 -45.15 42.48 20.95
CA THR A 177 -45.03 43.89 21.38
C THR A 177 -43.63 44.26 21.88
N ILE A 178 -43.26 45.53 21.69
CA ILE A 178 -41.95 46.22 21.71
C ILE A 178 -41.82 46.96 23.09
N CYS A 179 -40.68 47.14 23.80
CA CYS A 179 -39.71 48.27 23.73
C CYS A 179 -38.69 48.30 24.91
N ALA A 180 -37.41 48.66 24.61
CA ALA A 180 -36.37 49.45 25.35
C ALA A 180 -35.89 49.05 26.78
N THR A 181 -34.60 49.07 27.22
CA THR A 181 -33.44 49.96 26.99
C THR A 181 -32.06 49.31 27.32
N ARG A 182 -31.02 49.67 26.53
CA ARG A 182 -29.52 49.76 26.76
C ARG A 182 -28.80 48.75 27.67
N SER A 183 -27.82 47.98 27.15
CA SER A 183 -26.40 48.42 27.01
C SER A 183 -25.63 47.59 25.95
N LYS A 184 -24.75 48.24 25.17
CA LYS A 184 -23.82 47.70 24.14
C LYS A 184 -22.54 47.11 24.81
N PRO A 185 -21.69 46.24 24.19
CA PRO A 185 -21.24 46.35 22.79
C PRO A 185 -20.79 45.08 22.02
N HIS A 186 -20.43 45.33 20.76
CA HIS A 186 -19.58 44.57 19.84
C HIS A 186 -20.12 43.32 19.12
N TYR A 187 -20.08 43.45 17.79
CA TYR A 187 -20.50 42.51 16.75
C TYR A 187 -19.57 41.29 16.67
N GLY A 188 -20.17 40.11 16.78
CA GLY A 188 -19.57 38.82 16.47
C GLY A 188 -20.70 37.78 16.39
N GLN A 189 -21.31 37.66 15.21
CA GLN A 189 -22.41 36.71 14.99
C GLN A 189 -21.90 35.27 15.10
N SER A 190 -22.33 34.60 16.17
CA SER A 190 -22.33 33.15 16.32
C SER A 190 -23.72 32.62 15.98
N TYR A 191 -23.81 31.78 14.95
CA TYR A 191 -24.99 30.95 14.67
C TYR A 191 -24.85 29.67 15.49
N THR A 192 -25.76 29.45 16.42
CA THR A 192 -25.75 28.26 17.29
C THR A 192 -26.49 27.08 16.63
N ASN A 193 -25.77 25.96 16.59
CA ASN A 193 -26.17 24.62 16.17
C ASN A 193 -27.31 24.00 16.99
N ARG A 194 -28.06 23.08 16.37
CA ARG A 194 -28.60 21.82 16.97
C ARG A 194 -28.91 20.82 15.85
N HIS A 195 -28.59 19.53 15.87
CA HIS A 195 -27.81 18.68 16.77
C HIS A 195 -27.42 17.43 15.97
N GLU A 196 -26.14 17.25 15.66
CA GLU A 196 -25.58 15.91 15.52
C GLU A 196 -25.35 15.36 16.94
N GLU A 197 -25.70 14.10 17.15
CA GLU A 197 -25.38 13.33 18.34
C GLU A 197 -23.85 13.25 18.49
N ARG A 198 -23.31 14.22 19.24
CA ARG A 198 -21.90 14.27 19.62
C ARG A 198 -21.57 13.00 20.38
N LYS A 199 -20.74 12.13 19.79
CA LYS A 199 -19.91 11.17 20.54
C LYS A 199 -19.40 11.91 21.79
N LYS A 200 -19.71 11.41 23.00
CA LYS A 200 -19.27 12.03 24.26
C LYS A 200 -17.77 12.29 24.14
N ARG A 201 -17.37 13.56 24.03
CA ARG A 201 -15.97 13.93 23.87
C ARG A 201 -15.26 13.50 25.15
N LEU A 202 -14.07 12.91 25.01
CA LEU A 202 -13.21 12.63 26.15
C LEU A 202 -12.91 13.97 26.86
N PRO A 203 -12.92 14.01 28.20
CA PRO A 203 -12.59 15.22 28.94
C PRO A 203 -11.13 15.61 28.70
N CYS A 204 -10.84 16.90 28.82
CA CYS A 204 -9.48 17.44 28.71
C CYS A 204 -8.56 16.74 29.71
N ILE A 205 -7.43 16.20 29.26
CA ILE A 205 -6.53 15.39 30.11
C ILE A 205 -5.86 16.21 31.23
N PHE A 206 -5.84 17.53 31.10
CA PHE A 206 -5.14 18.41 32.03
C PHE A 206 -6.04 18.85 33.19
N CYS A 207 -7.32 19.11 32.91
CA CYS A 207 -8.24 19.72 33.88
C CYS A 207 -9.65 19.10 33.91
N ASP A 208 -9.85 17.97 33.22
CA ASP A 208 -11.11 17.22 33.11
C ASP A 208 -12.30 18.02 32.54
N GLY A 209 -12.02 19.14 31.87
CA GLY A 209 -13.01 20.04 31.28
C GLY A 209 -13.55 19.56 29.93
N ASN A 210 -14.70 20.08 29.51
CA ASN A 210 -15.32 19.74 28.22
C ASN A 210 -14.80 20.63 27.06
N HIS A 211 -13.52 20.47 26.72
CA HIS A 211 -12.83 21.17 25.63
C HIS A 211 -11.68 20.30 25.07
N TRP A 212 -11.10 20.68 23.94
CA TRP A 212 -9.90 20.03 23.41
C TRP A 212 -8.68 20.35 24.27
N ASN A 213 -7.74 19.41 24.42
CA ASN A 213 -6.50 19.62 25.17
C ASN A 213 -5.76 20.91 24.76
N ASP A 214 -5.84 21.30 23.48
CA ASP A 214 -5.20 22.50 22.94
C ASP A 214 -5.86 23.80 23.39
N GLU A 215 -7.16 23.77 23.71
CA GLU A 215 -7.98 24.90 24.16
C GLU A 215 -8.02 25.01 25.69
N CYS A 216 -7.09 24.37 26.40
CA CYS A 216 -7.07 24.38 27.87
C CYS A 216 -6.51 25.70 28.43
N ASP A 217 -7.39 26.56 28.95
CA ASP A 217 -7.04 27.83 29.60
C ASP A 217 -6.43 27.67 31.00
N ILE A 218 -6.58 26.51 31.64
CA ILE A 218 -6.01 26.21 32.97
C ILE A 218 -4.52 25.86 32.84
N TYR A 219 -4.11 25.30 31.71
CA TYR A 219 -2.71 24.96 31.39
C TYR A 219 -2.37 25.51 29.98
N PRO A 220 -2.25 26.83 29.83
CA PRO A 220 -2.11 27.47 28.53
C PRO A 220 -0.73 27.25 27.90
N THR A 221 0.32 27.03 28.71
CA THR A 221 1.69 26.91 28.20
C THR A 221 2.15 25.46 28.03
N VAL A 222 3.03 25.23 27.05
CA VAL A 222 3.66 23.92 26.81
C VAL A 222 4.40 23.43 28.05
N LYS A 223 5.10 24.33 28.77
CA LYS A 223 5.85 23.99 29.98
C LYS A 223 4.95 23.45 31.09
N GLU A 224 3.83 24.13 31.36
CA GLU A 224 2.86 23.72 32.38
C GLU A 224 2.18 22.39 32.01
N ARG A 225 1.90 22.17 30.73
CA ARG A 225 1.35 20.91 30.22
C ARG A 225 2.33 19.75 30.40
N LEU A 226 3.60 19.93 30.10
CA LEU A 226 4.64 18.91 30.31
C LEU A 226 4.82 18.58 31.79
N GLU A 227 4.85 19.59 32.67
CA GLU A 227 4.90 19.38 34.12
C GLU A 227 3.67 18.62 34.64
N LYS A 228 2.49 18.90 34.08
CA LYS A 228 1.26 18.17 34.40
C LYS A 228 1.30 16.72 33.92
N LEU A 229 1.80 16.44 32.71
CA LEU A 229 1.96 15.08 32.19
C LEU A 229 2.93 14.26 33.05
N LYS A 230 4.05 14.86 33.48
CA LYS A 230 4.99 14.23 34.44
C LYS A 230 4.31 13.88 35.76
N LYS A 231 3.52 14.80 36.33
CA LYS A 231 2.73 14.54 37.55
C LYS A 231 1.69 13.43 37.38
N LEU A 232 1.12 13.29 36.18
CA LEU A 232 0.14 12.25 35.85
C LEU A 232 0.79 10.92 35.43
N GLY A 233 2.12 10.86 35.30
CA GLY A 233 2.84 9.68 34.82
C GLY A 233 2.52 9.32 33.37
N LEU A 234 2.23 10.32 32.52
CA LEU A 234 1.90 10.15 31.11
C LEU A 234 3.11 10.45 30.22
N CYS A 235 3.21 9.75 29.09
CA CYS A 235 4.20 10.04 28.06
C CYS A 235 4.05 11.48 27.54
N GLU A 236 5.16 12.21 27.46
CA GLU A 236 5.18 13.61 27.01
C GLU A 236 4.85 13.79 25.52
N LEU A 237 4.95 12.72 24.72
CA LEU A 237 4.65 12.73 23.30
C LEU A 237 3.21 12.31 22.98
N CYS A 238 2.77 11.15 23.47
CA CYS A 238 1.46 10.58 23.12
C CYS A 238 0.42 10.67 24.25
N MET A 239 0.79 11.19 25.43
CA MET A 239 -0.11 11.39 26.56
C MET A 239 -0.78 10.09 27.08
N ARG A 240 -0.13 8.93 26.91
CA ARG A 240 -0.59 7.61 27.38
C ARG A 240 0.19 7.12 28.61
N LYS A 241 -0.38 6.20 29.38
CA LYS A 241 0.17 5.64 30.65
C LYS A 241 1.12 4.46 30.45
N ASP A 242 1.24 3.95 29.23
CA ASP A 242 1.83 2.65 28.90
C ASP A 242 3.36 2.68 28.69
N HIS A 243 3.97 3.88 28.63
CA HIS A 243 5.42 4.05 28.56
C HIS A 243 5.84 5.44 29.06
N SER A 244 7.05 5.54 29.62
CA SER A 244 7.59 6.78 30.20
C SER A 244 8.79 7.35 29.45
N THR A 245 9.22 6.74 28.34
CA THR A 245 10.40 7.17 27.57
C THR A 245 10.08 7.40 26.10
N THR A 246 10.72 8.44 25.56
CA THR A 246 10.63 8.94 24.19
C THR A 246 10.92 7.87 23.12
N ASP A 247 11.79 6.90 23.44
CA ASP A 247 12.26 5.87 22.49
C ASP A 247 11.22 4.77 22.19
N LEU A 248 10.22 4.53 23.05
CA LEU A 248 9.18 3.50 22.82
C LEU A 248 7.92 4.05 22.14
N CYS A 249 7.77 5.36 22.04
CA CYS A 249 6.53 5.99 21.58
C CYS A 249 6.27 5.72 20.08
N ALA A 250 7.32 5.59 19.27
CA ALA A 250 7.24 5.33 17.84
C ALA A 250 6.77 3.90 17.48
N GLU A 251 6.88 2.92 18.38
CA GLU A 251 6.47 1.53 18.11
C GLU A 251 4.98 1.27 18.43
N ILE A 252 4.36 2.07 19.31
CA ILE A 252 2.99 1.83 19.80
C ILE A 252 1.91 2.43 18.89
N GLU A 253 2.21 3.48 18.11
CA GLU A 253 1.28 3.99 17.09
C GLU A 253 0.98 2.96 15.99
N MET A 254 1.92 2.06 15.68
CA MET A 254 1.71 1.01 14.68
C MET A 254 0.83 -0.16 15.17
N LEU A 255 0.65 -0.32 16.48
CA LEU A 255 -0.16 -1.40 17.07
C LEU A 255 -1.57 -0.98 17.45
N SER A 256 -1.83 0.30 17.70
CA SER A 256 -3.18 0.79 18.06
C SER A 256 -4.09 1.14 16.87
N LEU A 257 -3.62 0.96 15.63
CA LEU A 257 -4.42 0.99 14.39
C LEU A 257 -4.93 -0.39 13.94
N ARG A 258 -4.81 -1.41 14.81
CA ARG A 258 -5.38 -2.75 14.61
C ARG A 258 -6.29 -3.16 15.79
N ILE A 259 -7.32 -2.38 16.09
CA ILE A 259 -8.62 -2.87 16.60
C ILE A 259 -9.71 -1.98 15.98
#